data_AF-A0AAW3KBT8-F1
#
_entry.id   AF-A0AAW3KBT8-F1
#
_cell.length_a   1.000
_cell.length_b   1.000
_cell.length_c   1.000
_cell.angle_alpha   90.00
_cell.angle_beta   90.00
_cell.angle_gamma   90.00
#
_symmetry.space_group_name_H-M   'P 1'
#
loop_
_entity.id
_entity.type
_entity.pdbx_description
1 polymer ?
#
loop_
_entity_poly.entity_id
_entity_poly.type
_entity_poly.pdbx_seq_one_letter_code
_entity_poly.pdbx_strand_id
1 'polypeptide(L)'
;MSPLELLGLAADADERAIKRAYAQRLRSTRPDDDPQGFQQLHAAYQAALAHYRAAAVHESVPSHEPMREPSLPLPSASLAATAAPDLPAAIEPPAPPRFDLDAFCSAVFAQASIGDAAALQAWLAGRQELWSLQFKTRIGRYLLNELHEQVPPMPVDCMEALLRFFDLDHALADHDPLAMLQLTRRSRLAWQLQDSDEESLGARLELHTPLQRWRAHWVLRQLQRPFRWLRVLWLGVNVVVPERIADFVAEVSDNHPEDLPETIDRTQLGFWLAAADRQRVTRPRLILGGVRSVGMLLLGIVLAPLLSLLCIDRIALRPMLVVVGVMMVPSALWALWMAWSALVFWYIEREPAGRQRAARKYVVPLLCGAGVVLGALGQDGPGLVLIAPALWLSVRRYWYHHASRYAAFNSGYVRLALLLAIPVLHAVLNAGLGADLVSSGDVVAAAAMLAWTADLRRQPRGQANVR
;
A
#
# COMPACT_ATOMS: atom_id res chain seq x y z
N MET A 1 -2.14 36.45 -41.48
CA MET A 1 -0.73 36.01 -41.54
C MET A 1 -0.75 34.51 -41.69
N SER A 2 -0.04 33.98 -42.68
CA SER A 2 -0.03 32.54 -42.91
C SER A 2 0.73 31.82 -41.78
N PRO A 3 0.32 30.60 -41.36
CA PRO A 3 0.97 29.88 -40.26
C PRO A 3 2.46 29.56 -40.54
N LEU A 4 2.86 29.52 -41.81
CA LEU A 4 4.25 29.33 -42.26
C LEU A 4 5.11 30.60 -42.08
N GLU A 5 4.54 31.80 -42.33
CA GLU A 5 5.20 33.08 -42.04
C GLU A 5 5.47 33.26 -40.53
N LEU A 6 4.53 32.81 -39.69
CA LEU A 6 4.70 32.83 -38.23
C LEU A 6 5.84 31.92 -37.76
N LEU A 7 6.23 30.90 -38.52
CA LEU A 7 7.38 30.02 -38.26
C LEU A 7 8.66 30.47 -39.01
N GLY A 8 8.57 31.49 -39.87
CA GLY A 8 9.68 32.02 -40.68
C GLY A 8 10.11 31.11 -41.82
N LEU A 9 9.19 30.30 -42.36
CA LEU A 9 9.47 29.30 -43.39
C LEU A 9 8.80 29.66 -44.72
N ALA A 10 9.41 29.25 -45.83
CA ALA A 10 8.84 29.37 -47.17
C ALA A 10 7.62 28.44 -47.36
N ALA A 11 6.78 28.76 -48.35
CA ALA A 11 5.49 28.09 -48.57
C ALA A 11 5.59 26.61 -49.00
N ASP A 12 6.80 26.14 -49.31
CA ASP A 12 7.17 24.81 -49.79
C ASP A 12 7.99 23.99 -48.77
N ALA A 13 7.97 24.38 -47.49
CA ALA A 13 8.79 23.72 -46.47
C ALA A 13 8.33 22.30 -46.09
N ASP A 14 9.22 21.32 -46.24
CA ASP A 14 9.01 19.91 -45.87
C ASP A 14 8.70 19.69 -44.38
N GLU A 15 8.04 18.57 -44.04
CA GLU A 15 7.70 18.18 -42.66
C GLU A 15 8.91 18.21 -41.70
N ARG A 16 10.09 17.83 -42.20
CA ARG A 16 11.35 17.88 -41.44
C ARG A 16 11.83 19.30 -41.16
N ALA A 17 11.59 20.25 -42.07
CA ALA A 17 11.92 21.65 -41.90
C ALA A 17 10.99 22.33 -40.87
N ILE A 18 9.69 22.01 -40.89
CA ILE A 18 8.70 22.50 -39.91
C ILE A 18 9.07 22.05 -38.48
N LYS A 19 9.42 20.77 -38.29
CA LYS A 19 9.86 20.24 -36.97
C LYS A 19 11.15 20.87 -36.48
N ARG A 20 12.12 21.11 -37.37
CA ARG A 20 13.41 21.72 -37.02
C ARG A 20 13.26 23.19 -36.62
N ALA A 21 12.44 23.96 -37.34
CA ALA A 21 12.15 25.36 -37.01
C ALA A 21 11.44 25.51 -35.66
N TYR A 22 10.47 24.62 -35.38
CA TYR A 22 9.80 24.55 -34.07
C TYR A 22 10.79 24.25 -32.94
N ALA A 23 11.67 23.24 -33.09
CA ALA A 23 12.67 22.91 -32.08
C ALA A 23 13.69 24.04 -31.84
N GLN A 24 14.02 24.82 -32.87
CA GLN A 24 14.94 25.95 -32.75
C GLN A 24 14.32 27.13 -32.00
N ARG A 25 13.03 27.42 -32.22
CA ARG A 25 12.29 28.48 -31.52
C ARG A 25 11.84 28.11 -30.11
N LEU A 26 11.58 26.82 -29.88
CA LEU A 26 11.30 26.28 -28.55
C LEU A 26 12.47 26.48 -27.57
N ARG A 27 13.71 26.52 -28.07
CA ARG A 27 14.91 26.81 -27.26
C ARG A 27 14.99 28.29 -26.84
N SER A 28 14.34 29.19 -27.57
CA SER A 28 14.31 30.63 -27.30
C SER A 28 13.13 31.03 -26.42
N THR A 29 12.00 30.34 -26.56
CA THR A 29 10.77 30.59 -25.78
C THR A 29 10.64 29.54 -24.68
N ARG A 30 11.28 29.79 -23.52
CA ARG A 30 11.12 28.93 -22.34
C ARG A 30 9.69 29.06 -21.79
N PRO A 31 9.00 27.95 -21.46
CA PRO A 31 7.61 27.98 -20.98
C PRO A 31 7.40 28.75 -19.68
N ASP A 32 8.46 28.91 -18.88
CA ASP A 32 8.42 29.62 -17.59
C ASP A 32 8.46 31.16 -17.73
N ASP A 33 8.95 31.69 -18.85
CA ASP A 33 9.10 33.14 -19.08
C ASP A 33 7.96 33.75 -19.91
N ASP A 34 7.35 33.00 -20.86
CA ASP A 34 6.22 33.49 -21.67
C ASP A 34 5.24 32.36 -22.07
N PRO A 35 4.19 32.12 -21.26
CA PRO A 35 3.21 31.07 -21.52
C PRO A 35 2.30 31.37 -22.73
N GLN A 36 2.06 32.65 -23.05
CA GLN A 36 1.22 33.02 -24.21
C GLN A 36 2.00 32.89 -25.52
N GLY A 37 3.28 33.26 -25.54
CA GLY A 37 4.18 33.07 -26.68
C GLY A 37 4.37 31.60 -27.04
N PHE A 38 4.45 30.71 -26.04
CA PHE A 38 4.51 29.26 -26.26
C PHE A 38 3.23 28.72 -26.90
N GLN A 39 2.04 29.14 -26.42
CA GLN A 39 0.76 28.69 -26.98
C GLN A 39 0.58 29.14 -28.44
N GLN A 40 0.97 30.37 -28.76
CA GLN A 40 0.91 30.88 -30.13
C GLN A 40 1.88 30.14 -31.07
N LEU A 41 3.11 29.86 -30.61
CA LEU A 41 4.10 29.08 -31.37
C LEU A 41 3.63 27.64 -31.60
N HIS A 42 3.04 27.01 -30.58
CA HIS A 42 2.55 25.65 -30.66
C HIS A 42 1.32 25.53 -31.58
N ALA A 43 0.40 26.49 -31.51
CA ALA A 43 -0.75 26.55 -32.42
C ALA A 43 -0.33 26.74 -33.88
N ALA A 44 0.65 27.61 -34.15
CA ALA A 44 1.21 27.80 -35.50
C ALA A 44 1.89 26.53 -36.04
N TYR A 45 2.61 25.80 -35.18
CA TYR A 45 3.21 24.50 -35.54
C TYR A 45 2.17 23.45 -35.91
N GLN A 46 1.11 23.31 -35.11
CA GLN A 46 0.03 22.35 -35.39
C GLN A 46 -0.71 22.69 -36.69
N ALA A 47 -0.98 23.97 -36.95
CA ALA A 47 -1.63 24.42 -38.18
C ALA A 47 -0.77 24.12 -39.43
N ALA A 48 0.54 24.38 -39.38
CA ALA A 48 1.45 24.08 -40.48
C ALA A 48 1.53 22.58 -40.79
N LEU A 49 1.52 21.73 -39.76
CA LEU A 49 1.61 20.29 -39.90
C LEU A 49 0.29 19.68 -40.42
N ALA A 50 -0.86 20.28 -40.08
CA ALA A 50 -2.16 19.93 -40.65
C ALA A 50 -2.25 20.27 -42.14
N HIS A 51 -1.75 21.44 -42.57
CA HIS A 51 -1.71 21.83 -43.98
C HIS A 51 -0.82 20.90 -44.81
N TYR A 52 0.37 20.52 -44.31
CA TYR A 52 1.24 19.56 -45.00
C TYR A 52 0.58 18.18 -45.17
N ARG A 53 -0.09 17.69 -44.12
CA ARG A 53 -0.82 16.40 -44.18
C ARG A 53 -1.99 16.44 -45.16
N ALA A 54 -2.70 17.58 -45.25
CA ALA A 54 -3.80 17.74 -46.22
C ALA A 54 -3.31 17.79 -47.67
N ALA A 55 -2.16 18.42 -47.93
CA ALA A 55 -1.54 18.47 -49.26
C ALA A 55 -0.99 17.11 -49.70
N ALA A 56 -0.35 16.35 -48.80
CA ALA A 56 0.15 15.00 -49.09
C ALA A 56 -0.97 13.98 -49.45
N VAL A 57 -2.19 14.23 -48.98
CA VAL A 57 -3.38 13.41 -49.33
C VAL A 57 -3.94 13.78 -50.72
N HIS A 58 -3.70 14.99 -51.23
CA HIS A 58 -4.13 15.40 -52.57
C HIS A 58 -3.18 14.94 -53.69
N GLU A 59 -1.90 14.68 -53.39
CA GLU A 59 -0.89 14.23 -54.38
C GLU A 59 -0.95 12.71 -54.67
N SER A 60 -1.75 11.93 -53.92
CA SER A 60 -1.82 10.47 -54.00
C SER A 60 -3.10 9.91 -54.64
N VAL A 61 -3.90 10.74 -55.31
CA VAL A 61 -5.07 10.31 -56.09
C VAL A 61 -4.76 10.42 -57.59
N PRO A 62 -4.65 9.32 -58.35
CA PRO A 62 -4.63 9.38 -59.81
C PRO A 62 -6.00 9.87 -60.31
N SER A 63 -5.96 10.87 -61.18
CA SER A 63 -7.09 11.42 -61.92
C SER A 63 -8.02 10.33 -62.45
N HIS A 64 -9.26 10.25 -61.93
CA HIS A 64 -10.34 9.54 -62.59
C HIS A 64 -11.24 10.56 -63.28
N GLU A 65 -11.30 10.46 -64.61
CA GLU A 65 -12.24 11.17 -65.48
C GLU A 65 -13.69 10.96 -65.01
N PRO A 66 -14.56 11.98 -65.11
CA PRO A 66 -15.99 11.78 -64.88
C PRO A 66 -16.58 11.05 -66.10
N MET A 67 -16.82 9.75 -65.94
CA MET A 67 -17.62 8.96 -66.87
C MET A 67 -19.05 9.51 -66.89
N ARG A 68 -19.49 9.98 -68.05
CA ARG A 68 -20.87 10.39 -68.35
C ARG A 68 -21.84 9.24 -68.06
N GLU A 69 -22.79 9.46 -67.14
CA GLU A 69 -24.04 8.69 -67.11
C GLU A 69 -24.97 9.14 -68.25
N PRO A 70 -25.62 8.20 -68.97
CA PRO A 70 -26.62 8.54 -69.98
C PRO A 70 -27.93 8.95 -69.32
N SER A 71 -28.34 10.19 -69.55
CA SER A 71 -29.68 10.71 -69.25
C SER A 71 -30.74 9.99 -70.08
N LEU A 72 -31.73 9.38 -69.41
CA LEU A 72 -33.01 9.01 -70.01
C LEU A 72 -34.16 9.77 -69.32
N PRO A 73 -35.24 10.12 -70.05
CA PRO A 73 -36.10 11.24 -69.71
C PRO A 73 -37.27 10.84 -68.80
N LEU A 74 -37.56 11.70 -67.83
CA LEU A 74 -38.82 11.72 -67.07
C LEU A 74 -39.96 12.23 -67.96
N PRO A 75 -41.14 11.59 -67.95
CA PRO A 75 -42.40 12.28 -68.20
C PRO A 75 -43.00 12.71 -66.86
N SER A 76 -43.10 14.03 -66.70
CA SER A 76 -43.93 14.69 -65.70
C SER A 76 -45.41 14.47 -66.05
N ALA A 77 -46.17 13.87 -65.14
CA ALA A 77 -47.62 14.04 -65.08
C ALA A 77 -48.07 14.06 -63.62
N SER A 78 -48.80 15.12 -63.32
CA SER A 78 -49.18 15.62 -62.00
C SER A 78 -50.51 15.04 -61.54
N LEU A 79 -50.69 15.01 -60.21
CA LEU A 79 -51.94 15.02 -59.44
C LEU A 79 -52.91 13.83 -59.58
N ALA A 80 -52.98 13.03 -58.51
CA ALA A 80 -54.26 12.70 -57.86
C ALA A 80 -54.01 12.17 -56.45
N ALA A 81 -54.50 12.91 -55.46
CA ALA A 81 -54.60 12.46 -54.09
C ALA A 81 -55.69 11.38 -53.96
N THR A 82 -55.54 10.56 -52.91
CA THR A 82 -56.57 9.71 -52.28
C THR A 82 -56.72 8.29 -52.82
N ALA A 83 -56.00 7.36 -52.20
CA ALA A 83 -56.52 6.12 -51.60
C ALA A 83 -55.34 5.15 -51.45
N ALA A 84 -54.90 4.92 -50.21
CA ALA A 84 -53.97 3.86 -49.88
C ALA A 84 -54.77 2.62 -49.45
N PRO A 85 -54.62 1.49 -50.15
CA PRO A 85 -54.78 0.17 -49.56
C PRO A 85 -53.41 -0.51 -49.42
N ASP A 86 -53.18 -0.98 -48.19
CA ASP A 86 -52.22 -1.97 -47.70
C ASP A 86 -51.25 -2.63 -48.72
N LEU A 87 -49.95 -2.28 -48.57
CA LEU A 87 -48.83 -3.08 -49.03
C LEU A 87 -48.08 -3.67 -47.82
N PRO A 88 -47.61 -4.94 -47.88
CA PRO A 88 -47.01 -5.64 -46.76
C PRO A 88 -45.70 -5.00 -46.31
N ALA A 89 -45.45 -5.12 -45.00
CA ALA A 89 -44.25 -4.76 -44.26
C ALA A 89 -42.99 -4.65 -45.14
N ALA A 90 -42.45 -3.43 -45.19
CA ALA A 90 -41.07 -3.20 -45.55
C ALA A 90 -40.21 -4.24 -44.81
N ILE A 91 -39.46 -5.03 -45.58
CA ILE A 91 -38.35 -5.81 -45.04
C ILE A 91 -37.41 -4.78 -44.44
N GLU A 92 -37.49 -4.63 -43.12
CA GLU A 92 -36.54 -3.89 -42.33
C GLU A 92 -35.16 -4.44 -42.70
N PRO A 93 -34.21 -3.62 -43.17
CA PRO A 93 -32.87 -4.11 -43.48
C PRO A 93 -32.36 -4.83 -42.22
N PRO A 94 -31.79 -6.05 -42.34
CA PRO A 94 -31.28 -6.76 -41.18
C PRO A 94 -30.34 -5.81 -40.45
N ALA A 95 -30.61 -5.58 -39.16
CA ALA A 95 -29.77 -4.74 -38.33
C ALA A 95 -28.30 -5.15 -38.55
N PRO A 96 -27.36 -4.20 -38.71
CA PRO A 96 -25.95 -4.55 -38.85
C PRO A 96 -25.58 -5.47 -37.68
N PRO A 97 -24.70 -6.48 -37.88
CA PRO A 97 -24.30 -7.37 -36.81
C PRO A 97 -23.84 -6.52 -35.64
N ARG A 98 -24.59 -6.56 -34.53
CA ARG A 98 -24.22 -5.83 -33.32
C ARG A 98 -22.99 -6.52 -32.79
N PHE A 99 -21.85 -5.85 -32.88
CA PHE A 99 -20.63 -6.35 -32.26
C PHE A 99 -20.86 -6.42 -30.75
N ASP A 100 -20.79 -7.64 -30.22
CA ASP A 100 -21.00 -7.90 -28.80
C ASP A 100 -19.71 -7.58 -28.03
N LEU A 101 -19.71 -6.41 -27.39
CA LEU A 101 -18.58 -5.90 -26.62
C LEU A 101 -18.27 -6.79 -25.41
N ASP A 102 -19.29 -7.37 -24.77
CA ASP A 102 -19.14 -8.20 -23.57
C ASP A 102 -18.53 -9.55 -23.90
N ALA A 103 -19.00 -10.17 -24.98
CA ALA A 103 -18.42 -11.41 -25.49
C ALA A 103 -16.96 -11.21 -25.94
N PHE A 104 -16.66 -10.05 -26.56
CA PHE A 104 -15.29 -9.70 -26.91
C PHE A 104 -14.40 -9.53 -25.67
N CYS A 105 -14.82 -8.74 -24.67
CA CYS A 105 -14.04 -8.52 -23.45
C CYS A 105 -13.81 -9.85 -22.69
N SER A 106 -14.85 -10.69 -22.59
CA SER A 106 -14.73 -12.02 -21.99
C SER A 106 -13.72 -12.90 -22.71
N ALA A 107 -13.69 -12.87 -24.05
CA ALA A 107 -12.72 -13.61 -24.84
C ALA A 107 -11.29 -13.07 -24.68
N VAL A 108 -11.12 -11.74 -24.59
CA VAL A 108 -9.82 -11.10 -24.31
C VAL A 108 -9.31 -11.54 -22.94
N PHE A 109 -10.16 -11.48 -21.90
CA PHE A 109 -9.77 -11.86 -20.55
C PHE A 109 -9.48 -13.36 -20.42
N ALA A 110 -10.26 -14.22 -21.08
CA ALA A 110 -9.98 -15.65 -21.16
C ALA A 110 -8.60 -15.90 -21.77
N GLN A 111 -8.28 -15.25 -22.88
CA GLN A 111 -6.97 -15.37 -23.52
C GLN A 111 -5.84 -14.81 -22.66
N ALA A 112 -6.05 -13.66 -22.00
CA ALA A 112 -5.06 -13.04 -21.12
C ALA A 112 -4.77 -13.88 -19.86
N SER A 113 -5.75 -14.63 -19.35
CA SER A 113 -5.59 -15.49 -18.18
C SER A 113 -4.63 -16.67 -18.40
N ILE A 114 -4.44 -17.09 -19.66
CA ILE A 114 -3.50 -18.14 -20.06
C ILE A 114 -2.05 -17.73 -19.75
N GLY A 115 -1.75 -16.42 -19.84
CA GLY A 115 -0.47 -15.84 -19.46
C GLY A 115 0.60 -15.77 -20.56
N ASP A 116 0.24 -16.01 -21.82
CA ASP A 116 1.12 -15.80 -22.98
C ASP A 116 0.82 -14.45 -23.65
N ALA A 117 1.65 -13.45 -23.37
CA ALA A 117 1.51 -12.09 -23.90
C ALA A 117 1.69 -12.04 -25.44
N ALA A 118 2.57 -12.87 -26.00
CA ALA A 118 2.83 -12.90 -27.43
C ALA A 118 1.64 -13.49 -28.19
N ALA A 119 1.06 -14.58 -27.67
CA ALA A 119 -0.16 -15.17 -28.22
C ALA A 119 -1.36 -14.21 -28.11
N LEU A 120 -1.51 -13.50 -26.98
CA LEU A 120 -2.55 -12.49 -26.81
C LEU A 120 -2.41 -11.36 -27.86
N GLN A 121 -1.19 -10.84 -28.04
CA GLN A 121 -0.94 -9.78 -29.01
C GLN A 121 -1.20 -10.25 -30.45
N ALA A 122 -0.79 -11.47 -30.79
CA ALA A 122 -1.07 -12.07 -32.11
C ALA A 122 -2.58 -12.24 -32.35
N TRP A 123 -3.31 -12.70 -31.32
CA TRP A 123 -4.76 -12.85 -31.38
C TRP A 123 -5.48 -11.50 -31.56
N LEU A 124 -5.05 -10.45 -30.85
CA LEU A 124 -5.60 -9.10 -30.99
C LEU A 124 -5.31 -8.52 -32.38
N ALA A 125 -4.11 -8.73 -32.91
CA ALA A 125 -3.72 -8.25 -34.24
C ALA A 125 -4.49 -8.94 -35.39
N GLY A 126 -4.86 -10.21 -35.21
CA GLY A 126 -5.62 -10.99 -36.20
C GLY A 126 -7.09 -10.61 -36.33
N ARG A 127 -7.64 -9.79 -35.42
CA ARG A 127 -9.04 -9.36 -35.43
C ARG A 127 -9.22 -8.16 -36.37
N GLN A 128 -9.82 -8.39 -37.54
CA GLN A 128 -10.08 -7.34 -38.54
C GLN A 128 -10.96 -6.19 -38.00
N GLU A 129 -11.82 -6.47 -37.03
CA GLU A 129 -12.74 -5.49 -36.41
C GLU A 129 -11.97 -4.35 -35.70
N LEU A 130 -10.79 -4.64 -35.16
CA LEU A 130 -9.96 -3.69 -34.41
C LEU A 130 -9.11 -2.76 -35.29
N TRP A 131 -9.17 -2.91 -36.62
CA TRP A 131 -8.39 -2.09 -37.56
C TRP A 131 -8.94 -0.67 -37.72
N SER A 132 -10.22 -0.46 -37.39
CA SER A 132 -10.80 0.88 -37.42
C SER A 132 -10.42 1.66 -36.16
N LEU A 133 -9.71 2.78 -36.35
CA LEU A 133 -9.11 3.57 -35.26
C LEU A 133 -10.16 4.09 -34.26
N GLN A 134 -11.31 4.58 -34.74
CA GLN A 134 -12.39 5.07 -33.87
C GLN A 134 -13.04 3.95 -33.04
N PHE A 135 -13.18 2.76 -33.62
CA PHE A 135 -13.76 1.60 -32.93
C PHE A 135 -12.79 1.05 -31.89
N LYS A 136 -11.49 0.97 -32.23
CA LYS A 136 -10.40 0.64 -31.30
C LYS A 136 -10.42 1.55 -30.07
N THR A 137 -10.56 2.87 -30.23
CA THR A 137 -10.64 3.81 -29.10
C THR A 137 -11.93 3.65 -28.28
N ARG A 138 -13.05 3.26 -28.90
CA ARG A 138 -14.31 2.97 -28.18
C ARG A 138 -14.18 1.68 -27.37
N ILE A 139 -13.66 0.62 -27.98
CA ILE A 139 -13.40 -0.66 -27.31
C ILE A 139 -12.40 -0.49 -26.18
N GLY A 140 -11.30 0.25 -26.39
CA GLY A 140 -10.29 0.48 -25.35
C GLY A 140 -10.88 1.13 -24.10
N ARG A 141 -11.79 2.12 -24.25
CA ARG A 141 -12.50 2.74 -23.13
C ARG A 141 -13.47 1.78 -22.43
N TYR A 142 -14.21 1.00 -23.21
CA TYR A 142 -15.12 -0.01 -22.66
C TYR A 142 -14.35 -1.09 -21.87
N LEU A 143 -13.30 -1.64 -22.49
CA LEU A 143 -12.40 -2.61 -21.91
C LEU A 143 -11.76 -2.09 -20.62
N LEU A 144 -11.36 -0.81 -20.59
CA LEU A 144 -10.81 -0.21 -19.38
C LEU A 144 -11.82 -0.14 -18.24
N ASN A 145 -13.08 0.21 -18.51
CA ASN A 145 -14.14 0.17 -17.51
C ASN A 145 -14.37 -1.26 -17.01
N GLU A 146 -14.45 -2.24 -17.92
CA GLU A 146 -14.60 -3.66 -17.56
C GLU A 146 -13.40 -4.20 -16.76
N LEU A 147 -12.18 -3.76 -17.06
CA LEU A 147 -11.00 -4.10 -16.28
C LEU A 147 -11.11 -3.57 -14.83
N HIS A 148 -11.61 -2.34 -14.65
CA HIS A 148 -11.82 -1.76 -13.32
C HIS A 148 -12.96 -2.44 -12.54
N GLU A 149 -14.03 -2.86 -13.23
CA GLU A 149 -15.17 -3.52 -12.59
C GLU A 149 -14.90 -4.99 -12.25
N GLN A 150 -14.32 -5.76 -13.17
CA GLN A 150 -14.15 -7.21 -13.01
C GLN A 150 -12.79 -7.62 -12.43
N VAL A 151 -11.75 -6.81 -12.62
CA VAL A 151 -10.36 -7.10 -12.23
C VAL A 151 -9.93 -8.54 -12.60
N PRO A 152 -9.93 -8.87 -13.90
CA PRO A 152 -9.68 -10.24 -14.33
C PRO A 152 -8.24 -10.68 -14.00
N PRO A 153 -8.03 -11.96 -13.65
CA PRO A 153 -6.71 -12.49 -13.34
C PRO A 153 -5.86 -12.59 -14.61
N MET A 154 -4.80 -11.78 -14.71
CA MET A 154 -3.80 -11.89 -15.76
C MET A 154 -2.39 -11.49 -15.29
N PRO A 155 -1.31 -12.02 -15.90
CA PRO A 155 0.06 -11.57 -15.65
C PRO A 155 0.30 -10.12 -16.07
N VAL A 156 1.37 -9.53 -15.53
CA VAL A 156 1.80 -8.16 -15.85
C VAL A 156 2.09 -8.02 -17.34
N ASP A 157 2.79 -8.98 -17.94
CA ASP A 157 3.16 -8.94 -19.36
C ASP A 157 1.93 -8.91 -20.28
N CYS A 158 0.88 -9.66 -19.94
CA CYS A 158 -0.38 -9.66 -20.69
C CYS A 158 -1.14 -8.34 -20.52
N MET A 159 -1.15 -7.78 -19.30
CA MET A 159 -1.75 -6.48 -19.02
C MET A 159 -1.05 -5.37 -19.79
N GLU A 160 0.30 -5.34 -19.76
CA GLU A 160 1.08 -4.36 -20.51
C GLU A 160 0.87 -4.48 -22.02
N ALA A 161 0.83 -5.71 -22.56
CA ALA A 161 0.54 -5.94 -23.97
C ALA A 161 -0.85 -5.42 -24.37
N LEU A 162 -1.86 -5.61 -23.51
CA LEU A 162 -3.23 -5.13 -23.72
C LEU A 162 -3.28 -3.60 -23.66
N LEU A 163 -2.73 -2.99 -22.61
CA LEU A 163 -2.70 -1.53 -22.44
C LEU A 163 -1.96 -0.84 -23.59
N ARG A 164 -0.81 -1.40 -23.99
CA ARG A 164 -0.03 -0.91 -25.13
C ARG A 164 -0.76 -1.10 -26.47
N PHE A 165 -1.48 -2.21 -26.65
CA PHE A 165 -2.23 -2.42 -27.89
C PHE A 165 -3.33 -1.38 -28.05
N PHE A 166 -4.02 -0.97 -26.99
CA PHE A 166 -5.09 0.03 -27.02
C PHE A 166 -4.62 1.49 -26.79
N ASP A 167 -3.30 1.72 -26.70
CA ASP A 167 -2.69 3.03 -26.44
C ASP A 167 -3.18 3.67 -25.11
N LEU A 168 -3.46 2.82 -24.10
CA LEU A 168 -3.99 3.21 -22.77
C LEU A 168 -2.88 3.49 -21.72
N ASP A 169 -1.63 3.29 -22.11
CA ASP A 169 -0.42 3.45 -21.29
C ASP A 169 0.13 4.89 -21.26
N HIS A 170 -0.45 5.81 -22.03
CA HIS A 170 0.03 7.19 -22.13
C HIS A 170 -0.56 8.07 -21.03
N ALA A 171 0.30 8.81 -20.30
CA ALA A 171 -0.08 9.74 -19.23
C ALA A 171 -0.97 10.93 -19.67
N LEU A 172 -1.22 11.07 -20.97
CA LEU A 172 -2.12 12.07 -21.57
C LEU A 172 -3.53 11.51 -21.82
N ALA A 173 -3.73 10.21 -21.66
CA ALA A 173 -5.06 9.63 -21.55
C ALA A 173 -5.60 10.05 -20.18
N ASP A 174 -6.80 10.61 -20.15
CA ASP A 174 -7.47 11.28 -19.02
C ASP A 174 -7.80 10.32 -17.83
N HIS A 175 -6.84 9.49 -17.42
CA HIS A 175 -6.97 8.43 -16.42
C HIS A 175 -5.97 8.66 -15.29
N ASP A 176 -6.37 8.28 -14.07
CA ASP A 176 -5.50 8.37 -12.89
C ASP A 176 -4.36 7.34 -12.98
N PRO A 177 -3.08 7.77 -13.02
CA PRO A 177 -1.94 6.85 -13.09
C PRO A 177 -1.86 5.93 -11.87
N LEU A 178 -2.33 6.37 -10.70
CA LEU A 178 -2.36 5.53 -9.50
C LEU A 178 -3.40 4.41 -9.64
N ALA A 179 -4.57 4.70 -10.20
CA ALA A 179 -5.62 3.72 -10.42
C ALA A 179 -5.14 2.62 -11.40
N MET A 180 -4.40 2.99 -12.44
CA MET A 180 -3.81 2.03 -13.37
C MET A 180 -2.77 1.12 -12.69
N LEU A 181 -1.90 1.68 -11.85
CA LEU A 181 -0.94 0.88 -11.08
C LEU A 181 -1.64 -0.07 -10.10
N GLN A 182 -2.69 0.39 -9.42
CA GLN A 182 -3.51 -0.45 -8.53
C GLN A 182 -4.21 -1.57 -9.32
N LEU A 183 -4.79 -1.26 -10.47
CA LEU A 183 -5.44 -2.24 -11.34
C LEU A 183 -4.49 -3.34 -11.78
N THR A 184 -3.31 -2.97 -12.32
CA THR A 184 -2.27 -3.93 -12.74
C THR A 184 -1.80 -4.79 -11.57
N ARG A 185 -1.65 -4.20 -10.38
CA ARG A 185 -1.27 -4.96 -9.18
C ARG A 185 -2.36 -5.95 -8.78
N ARG A 186 -3.61 -5.53 -8.75
CA ARG A 186 -4.76 -6.38 -8.38
C ARG A 186 -4.97 -7.52 -9.37
N SER A 187 -4.86 -7.26 -10.68
CA SER A 187 -4.98 -8.31 -11.70
C SER A 187 -3.85 -9.33 -11.60
N ARG A 188 -2.62 -8.86 -11.37
CA ARG A 188 -1.45 -9.73 -11.13
C ARG A 188 -1.66 -10.59 -9.88
N LEU A 189 -2.06 -9.99 -8.77
CA LEU A 189 -2.30 -10.70 -7.50
C LEU A 189 -3.43 -11.71 -7.64
N ALA A 190 -4.51 -11.34 -8.32
CA ALA A 190 -5.62 -12.25 -8.63
C ALA A 190 -5.12 -13.47 -9.41
N TRP A 191 -4.24 -13.28 -10.40
CA TRP A 191 -3.64 -14.38 -11.17
C TRP A 191 -2.64 -15.23 -10.38
N GLN A 192 -1.75 -14.60 -9.61
CA GLN A 192 -0.76 -15.32 -8.80
C GLN A 192 -1.42 -16.18 -7.72
N LEU A 193 -2.50 -15.70 -7.13
CA LEU A 193 -3.23 -16.37 -6.05
C LEU A 193 -4.43 -17.18 -6.55
N GLN A 194 -4.60 -17.30 -7.88
CA GLN A 194 -5.63 -18.13 -8.49
C GLN A 194 -5.25 -19.60 -8.36
N ASP A 195 -6.24 -20.42 -8.01
CA ASP A 195 -6.10 -21.87 -7.83
C ASP A 195 -5.29 -22.30 -6.58
N SER A 196 -5.69 -23.42 -5.99
CA SER A 196 -5.16 -23.91 -4.71
C SER A 196 -4.21 -25.09 -4.89
N ASP A 197 -3.45 -25.12 -5.97
CA ASP A 197 -2.45 -26.17 -6.19
C ASP A 197 -1.04 -25.69 -5.84
N GLU A 198 -0.24 -26.58 -5.23
CA GLU A 198 1.08 -26.23 -4.68
C GLU A 198 2.10 -25.96 -5.79
N GLU A 199 2.02 -26.72 -6.88
CA GLU A 199 2.96 -26.64 -8.00
C GLU A 199 2.71 -25.40 -8.85
N SER A 200 1.44 -25.12 -9.19
CA SER A 200 1.07 -23.95 -9.97
C SER A 200 1.32 -22.64 -9.20
N LEU A 201 0.98 -22.58 -7.91
CA LEU A 201 1.28 -21.45 -7.04
C LEU A 201 2.79 -21.21 -6.94
N GLY A 202 3.56 -22.28 -6.77
CA GLY A 202 5.02 -22.22 -6.73
C GLY A 202 5.63 -21.68 -8.03
N ALA A 203 5.10 -22.10 -9.18
CA ALA A 203 5.54 -21.61 -10.48
C ALA A 203 5.24 -20.12 -10.68
N ARG A 204 4.03 -19.65 -10.30
CA ARG A 204 3.61 -18.24 -10.47
C ARG A 204 4.28 -17.25 -9.52
N LEU A 205 4.69 -17.72 -8.33
CA LEU A 205 5.43 -16.94 -7.34
C LEU A 205 6.95 -17.13 -7.45
N GLU A 206 7.44 -17.87 -8.45
CA GLU A 206 8.86 -18.16 -8.67
C GLU A 206 9.55 -18.79 -7.44
N LEU A 207 8.81 -19.61 -6.68
CA LEU A 207 9.30 -20.24 -5.46
C LEU A 207 10.12 -21.50 -5.78
N HIS A 208 11.44 -21.40 -5.62
CA HIS A 208 12.34 -22.51 -5.96
C HIS A 208 12.34 -23.65 -4.94
N THR A 209 12.10 -23.38 -3.66
CA THR A 209 12.22 -24.42 -2.62
C THR A 209 10.88 -25.10 -2.30
N PRO A 210 10.86 -26.43 -2.04
CA PRO A 210 9.63 -27.15 -1.70
C PRO A 210 9.02 -26.63 -0.38
N LEU A 211 9.86 -26.24 0.58
CA LEU A 211 9.40 -25.66 1.84
C LEU A 211 8.70 -24.30 1.65
N GLN A 212 9.18 -23.45 0.74
CA GLN A 212 8.51 -22.18 0.44
C GLN A 212 7.16 -22.41 -0.24
N ARG A 213 7.10 -23.33 -1.21
CA ARG A 213 5.84 -23.69 -1.91
C ARG A 213 4.78 -24.19 -0.94
N TRP A 214 5.14 -25.16 -0.11
CA TRP A 214 4.25 -25.68 0.93
C TRP A 214 3.78 -24.59 1.90
N ARG A 215 4.69 -23.68 2.31
CA ARG A 215 4.36 -22.57 3.22
C ARG A 215 3.40 -21.57 2.59
N ALA A 216 3.69 -21.11 1.38
CA ALA A 216 2.85 -20.18 0.63
C ALA A 216 1.45 -20.77 0.45
N HIS A 217 1.39 -22.04 0.03
CA HIS A 217 0.14 -22.77 -0.13
C HIS A 217 -0.65 -22.85 1.18
N TRP A 218 0.02 -23.23 2.26
CA TRP A 218 -0.61 -23.33 3.57
C TRP A 218 -1.17 -21.98 4.04
N VAL A 219 -0.42 -20.88 3.89
CA VAL A 219 -0.88 -19.52 4.25
C VAL A 219 -2.08 -19.12 3.41
N LEU A 220 -2.02 -19.31 2.09
CA LEU A 220 -3.11 -18.99 1.17
C LEU A 220 -4.39 -19.74 1.53
N ARG A 221 -4.30 -21.06 1.79
CA ARG A 221 -5.44 -21.86 2.26
C ARG A 221 -6.00 -21.37 3.59
N GLN A 222 -5.17 -20.82 4.49
CA GLN A 222 -5.71 -20.23 5.71
C GLN A 222 -6.49 -18.96 5.40
N LEU A 223 -5.97 -18.07 4.57
CA LEU A 223 -6.57 -16.77 4.23
C LEU A 223 -7.87 -16.86 3.42
N GLN A 224 -8.02 -17.91 2.60
CA GLN A 224 -9.25 -18.17 1.84
C GLN A 224 -10.38 -18.80 2.67
N ARG A 225 -10.08 -19.30 3.88
CA ARG A 225 -11.09 -19.90 4.74
C ARG A 225 -11.88 -18.81 5.48
N PRO A 226 -13.17 -19.03 5.78
CA PRO A 226 -13.96 -18.06 6.51
C PRO A 226 -13.44 -17.90 7.95
N PHE A 227 -13.52 -16.68 8.46
CA PHE A 227 -13.11 -16.36 9.83
C PHE A 227 -13.88 -17.18 10.87
N ARG A 228 -13.15 -18.00 11.64
CA ARG A 228 -13.69 -18.76 12.77
C ARG A 228 -12.78 -18.65 13.98
N TRP A 229 -13.32 -18.12 15.08
CA TRP A 229 -12.58 -17.89 16.32
C TRP A 229 -11.82 -19.12 16.81
N LEU A 230 -12.46 -20.29 16.89
CA LEU A 230 -11.80 -21.50 17.39
C LEU A 230 -10.52 -21.85 16.61
N ARG A 231 -10.56 -21.71 15.28
CA ARG A 231 -9.41 -22.00 14.40
C ARG A 231 -8.32 -20.95 14.56
N VAL A 232 -8.69 -19.68 14.58
CA VAL A 232 -7.76 -18.55 14.75
C VAL A 232 -7.04 -18.63 16.08
N LEU A 233 -7.75 -18.98 17.16
CA LEU A 233 -7.16 -19.16 18.48
C LEU A 233 -6.23 -20.38 18.54
N TRP A 234 -6.65 -21.51 17.96
CA TRP A 234 -5.82 -22.72 17.91
C TRP A 234 -4.54 -22.49 17.10
N LEU A 235 -4.67 -21.87 15.93
CA LEU A 235 -3.53 -21.54 15.09
C LEU A 235 -2.63 -20.49 15.75
N GLY A 236 -3.26 -19.57 16.48
CA GLY A 236 -2.65 -18.53 17.27
C GLY A 236 -1.82 -19.00 18.47
N VAL A 237 -1.98 -20.25 18.91
CA VAL A 237 -1.10 -20.84 19.94
C VAL A 237 0.36 -20.76 19.49
N ASN A 238 0.62 -20.96 18.21
CA ASN A 238 1.96 -20.79 17.65
C ASN A 238 2.31 -19.30 17.52
N VAL A 239 3.41 -18.88 18.15
CA VAL A 239 3.87 -17.48 18.16
C VAL A 239 4.28 -16.98 16.78
N VAL A 240 4.75 -17.86 15.90
CA VAL A 240 5.37 -17.48 14.61
C VAL A 240 4.34 -17.30 13.50
N VAL A 241 3.12 -17.82 13.67
CA VAL A 241 2.12 -17.81 12.57
C VAL A 241 1.69 -16.40 12.14
N PRO A 242 1.33 -15.46 13.05
CA PRO A 242 0.97 -14.11 12.64
C PRO A 242 2.06 -13.44 11.80
N GLU A 243 3.32 -13.56 12.23
CA GLU A 243 4.47 -12.98 11.53
C GLU A 243 4.65 -13.61 10.15
N ARG A 244 4.57 -14.94 10.04
CA ARG A 244 4.67 -15.62 8.74
C ARG A 244 3.59 -15.19 7.75
N ILE A 245 2.35 -15.01 8.22
CA ILE A 245 1.25 -14.58 7.38
C ILE A 245 1.50 -13.13 6.92
N ALA A 246 1.92 -12.26 7.83
CA ALA A 246 2.22 -10.86 7.50
C ALA A 246 3.42 -10.73 6.54
N ASP A 247 4.49 -11.48 6.76
CA ASP A 247 5.67 -11.48 5.91
C ASP A 247 5.33 -11.98 4.50
N PHE A 248 4.57 -13.08 4.39
CA PHE A 248 4.09 -13.59 3.11
C PHE A 248 3.21 -12.57 2.37
N VAL A 249 2.27 -11.94 3.09
CA VAL A 249 1.41 -10.91 2.49
C VAL A 249 2.23 -9.70 2.05
N ALA A 250 3.18 -9.25 2.86
CA ALA A 250 4.05 -8.12 2.54
C ALA A 250 4.92 -8.40 1.30
N GLU A 251 5.47 -9.61 1.20
CA GLU A 251 6.29 -10.07 0.07
C GLU A 251 5.47 -10.19 -1.21
N VAL A 252 4.28 -10.78 -1.16
CA VAL A 252 3.44 -11.00 -2.36
C VAL A 252 2.78 -9.70 -2.82
N SER A 253 2.34 -8.83 -1.91
CA SER A 253 1.59 -7.61 -2.24
C SER A 253 2.43 -6.33 -2.34
N ASP A 254 3.77 -6.42 -2.28
CA ASP A 254 4.67 -5.26 -2.23
C ASP A 254 4.31 -4.25 -1.12
N ASN A 255 3.92 -4.76 0.06
CA ASN A 255 3.39 -3.99 1.20
C ASN A 255 2.04 -3.28 0.98
N HIS A 256 1.24 -3.72 0.00
CA HIS A 256 -0.11 -3.21 -0.25
C HIS A 256 -1.19 -4.28 -0.04
N PRO A 257 -1.47 -4.66 1.23
CA PRO A 257 -2.44 -5.70 1.55
C PRO A 257 -3.88 -5.36 1.13
N GLU A 258 -4.20 -4.09 0.87
CA GLU A 258 -5.46 -3.63 0.32
C GLU A 258 -5.77 -4.19 -1.07
N ASP A 259 -4.74 -4.47 -1.88
CA ASP A 259 -4.90 -4.90 -3.28
C ASP A 259 -5.07 -6.42 -3.45
N LEU A 260 -5.11 -7.18 -2.36
CA LEU A 260 -5.39 -8.61 -2.39
C LEU A 260 -6.80 -8.91 -2.94
N PRO A 261 -6.99 -10.05 -3.63
CA PRO A 261 -8.27 -10.43 -4.23
C PRO A 261 -9.37 -10.66 -3.18
N GLU A 262 -10.62 -10.47 -3.58
CA GLU A 262 -11.81 -10.64 -2.71
C GLU A 262 -12.05 -12.09 -2.25
N THR A 263 -11.38 -13.06 -2.87
CA THR A 263 -11.35 -14.46 -2.43
C THR A 263 -10.74 -14.63 -1.03
N ILE A 264 -9.99 -13.64 -0.56
CA ILE A 264 -9.40 -13.59 0.78
C ILE A 264 -10.31 -12.81 1.73
N ASP A 265 -10.65 -13.43 2.85
CA ASP A 265 -11.48 -12.79 3.87
C ASP A 265 -10.73 -11.59 4.50
N ARG A 266 -11.23 -10.39 4.23
CA ARG A 266 -10.65 -9.12 4.73
C ARG A 266 -10.63 -9.06 6.26
N THR A 267 -11.60 -9.68 6.94
CA THR A 267 -11.64 -9.70 8.40
C THR A 267 -10.51 -10.54 8.98
N GLN A 268 -10.24 -11.69 8.36
CA GLN A 268 -9.15 -12.56 8.73
C GLN A 268 -7.79 -11.93 8.43
N LEU A 269 -7.63 -11.35 7.24
CA LEU A 269 -6.42 -10.64 6.85
C LEU A 269 -6.10 -9.51 7.85
N GLY A 270 -7.09 -8.66 8.14
CA GLY A 270 -6.95 -7.57 9.10
C GLY A 270 -6.59 -8.06 10.50
N PHE A 271 -7.16 -9.17 10.95
CA PHE A 271 -6.81 -9.78 12.24
C PHE A 271 -5.34 -10.22 12.28
N TRP A 272 -4.85 -10.94 11.27
CA TRP A 272 -3.47 -11.46 11.25
C TRP A 272 -2.44 -10.35 11.09
N LEU A 273 -2.68 -9.36 10.22
CA LEU A 273 -1.81 -8.20 10.07
C LEU A 273 -1.75 -7.39 11.36
N ALA A 274 -2.89 -7.13 12.00
CA ALA A 274 -2.92 -6.47 13.30
C ALA A 274 -2.24 -7.29 14.41
N ALA A 275 -2.33 -8.63 14.36
CA ALA A 275 -1.65 -9.51 15.31
C ALA A 275 -0.12 -9.53 15.12
N ALA A 276 0.36 -9.36 13.89
CA ALA A 276 1.78 -9.31 13.55
C ALA A 276 2.42 -7.93 13.79
N ASP A 277 1.61 -6.87 13.84
CA ASP A 277 2.11 -5.52 14.09
C ASP A 277 2.87 -5.43 15.44
N ARG A 278 4.20 -5.27 15.33
CA ARG A 278 5.10 -5.12 16.47
C ARG A 278 5.06 -3.70 17.05
N GLN A 279 4.67 -2.72 16.25
CA GLN A 279 4.73 -1.29 16.58
C GLN A 279 3.52 -0.78 17.35
N ARG A 280 2.40 -1.53 17.37
CA ARG A 280 1.20 -1.14 18.12
C ARG A 280 0.73 -2.27 19.02
N VAL A 281 0.09 -1.90 20.13
CA VAL A 281 -0.63 -2.86 20.98
C VAL A 281 -2.05 -2.97 20.44
N THR A 282 -2.28 -3.99 19.62
CA THR A 282 -3.56 -4.25 18.98
C THR A 282 -4.39 -5.25 19.77
N ARG A 283 -5.73 -5.21 19.61
CA ARG A 283 -6.63 -6.19 20.26
C ARG A 283 -6.32 -7.64 19.86
N PRO A 284 -6.08 -7.98 18.56
CA PRO A 284 -5.72 -9.33 18.15
C PRO A 284 -4.48 -9.89 18.85
N ARG A 285 -3.44 -9.07 19.03
CA ARG A 285 -2.20 -9.47 19.71
C ARG A 285 -2.42 -9.78 21.19
N LEU A 286 -3.26 -9.00 21.86
CA LEU A 286 -3.67 -9.24 23.25
C LEU A 286 -4.45 -10.55 23.39
N ILE A 287 -5.40 -10.81 22.48
CA ILE A 287 -6.19 -12.05 22.47
C ILE A 287 -5.27 -13.27 22.30
N LEU A 288 -4.37 -13.22 21.31
CA LEU A 288 -3.44 -14.32 21.03
C LEU A 288 -2.49 -14.60 22.19
N GLY A 289 -1.94 -13.56 22.82
CA GLY A 289 -1.10 -13.76 23.99
C GLY A 289 -1.89 -14.21 25.22
N GLY A 290 -3.14 -13.76 25.38
CA GLY A 290 -4.06 -14.28 26.38
C GLY A 290 -4.28 -15.78 26.22
N VAL A 291 -4.60 -16.25 25.01
CA VAL A 291 -4.76 -17.68 24.72
C VAL A 291 -3.49 -18.47 25.02
N ARG A 292 -2.30 -17.95 24.67
CA ARG A 292 -1.03 -18.60 25.00
C ARG A 292 -0.80 -18.68 26.51
N SER A 293 -1.14 -17.64 27.25
CA SER A 293 -1.02 -17.65 28.71
C SER A 293 -1.97 -18.65 29.36
N VAL A 294 -3.22 -18.75 28.89
CA VAL A 294 -4.16 -19.79 29.34
C VAL A 294 -3.65 -21.18 28.97
N GLY A 295 -3.10 -21.35 27.76
CA GLY A 295 -2.50 -22.62 27.33
C GLY A 295 -1.32 -23.04 28.20
N MET A 296 -0.41 -22.11 28.54
CA MET A 296 0.71 -22.36 29.46
C MET A 296 0.24 -22.70 30.87
N LEU A 297 -0.85 -22.07 31.34
CA LEU A 297 -1.42 -22.34 32.66
C LEU A 297 -2.03 -23.75 32.71
N LEU A 298 -2.81 -24.13 31.70
CA LEU A 298 -3.38 -25.47 31.58
C LEU A 298 -2.28 -26.53 31.45
N LEU A 299 -1.24 -26.27 30.65
CA LEU A 299 -0.08 -27.15 30.53
C LEU A 299 0.62 -27.31 31.89
N GLY A 300 0.82 -26.21 32.62
CA GLY A 300 1.39 -26.24 33.97
C GLY A 300 0.56 -27.09 34.93
N ILE A 301 -0.77 -26.93 34.93
CA ILE A 301 -1.69 -27.70 35.78
C ILE A 301 -1.63 -29.21 35.47
N VAL A 302 -1.52 -29.59 34.20
CA VAL A 302 -1.41 -31.02 33.80
C VAL A 302 -0.02 -31.59 34.11
N LEU A 303 1.04 -30.83 33.88
CA LEU A 303 2.42 -31.29 34.06
C LEU A 303 2.81 -31.38 35.54
N ALA A 304 2.27 -30.50 36.38
CA ALA A 304 2.63 -30.37 37.78
C ALA A 304 2.39 -31.64 38.64
N PRO A 305 1.25 -32.36 38.56
CA PRO A 305 1.07 -33.62 39.29
C PRO A 305 2.01 -34.72 38.77
N LEU A 306 2.26 -34.78 37.46
CA LEU A 306 3.15 -35.75 36.84
C LEU A 306 4.60 -35.57 37.31
N LEU A 307 5.09 -34.33 37.34
CA LEU A 307 6.41 -34.00 37.88
C LEU A 307 6.51 -34.19 39.40
N SER A 308 5.45 -33.88 40.15
CA SER A 308 5.42 -34.13 41.60
C SER A 308 5.56 -35.62 41.92
N LEU A 309 4.90 -36.48 41.15
CA LEU A 309 5.04 -37.93 41.26
C LEU A 309 6.47 -38.37 40.90
N LEU A 310 7.06 -37.82 39.83
CA LEU A 310 8.40 -38.20 39.37
C LEU A 310 9.53 -37.80 40.35
N CYS A 311 9.36 -36.71 41.10
CA CYS A 311 10.42 -36.17 41.96
C CYS A 311 10.30 -36.56 43.44
N ILE A 312 9.08 -36.78 43.95
CA ILE A 312 8.82 -36.94 45.40
C ILE A 312 8.01 -38.22 45.70
N ASP A 313 7.65 -39.03 44.68
CA ASP A 313 6.80 -40.22 44.79
C ASP A 313 5.45 -39.97 45.47
N ARG A 314 5.03 -38.70 45.62
CA ARG A 314 3.77 -38.26 46.22
C ARG A 314 3.28 -36.98 45.56
N ILE A 315 1.96 -36.84 45.51
CA ILE A 315 1.31 -35.60 45.06
C ILE A 315 1.38 -34.58 46.21
N ALA A 316 2.28 -33.62 46.11
CA ALA A 316 2.46 -32.56 47.10
C ALA A 316 2.15 -31.19 46.49
N LEU A 317 1.49 -30.32 47.26
CA LEU A 317 1.04 -29.01 46.78
C LEU A 317 2.21 -28.06 46.47
N ARG A 318 3.27 -28.06 47.29
CA ARG A 318 4.42 -27.15 47.12
C ARG A 318 5.15 -27.31 45.78
N PRO A 319 5.62 -28.51 45.36
CA PRO A 319 6.27 -28.66 44.05
C PRO A 319 5.30 -28.36 42.89
N MET A 320 4.00 -28.66 43.06
CA MET A 320 2.98 -28.36 42.06
C MET A 320 2.87 -26.84 41.81
N LEU A 321 2.82 -26.04 42.88
CA LEU A 321 2.81 -24.57 42.80
C LEU A 321 4.09 -24.01 42.18
N VAL A 322 5.26 -24.60 42.48
CA VAL A 322 6.52 -24.19 41.86
C VAL A 322 6.51 -24.44 40.35
N VAL A 323 6.06 -25.61 39.89
CA VAL A 323 5.97 -25.93 38.45
C VAL A 323 5.00 -24.98 37.73
N VAL A 324 3.80 -24.77 38.29
CA VAL A 324 2.81 -23.83 37.73
C VAL A 324 3.38 -22.41 37.70
N GLY A 325 4.05 -21.98 38.78
CA GLY A 325 4.70 -20.68 38.86
C GLY A 325 5.76 -20.48 37.79
N VAL A 326 6.66 -21.45 37.60
CA VAL A 326 7.71 -21.42 36.58
C VAL A 326 7.12 -21.36 35.16
N MET A 327 6.07 -22.14 34.88
CA MET A 327 5.37 -22.09 33.59
C MET A 327 4.65 -20.76 33.32
N MET A 328 4.30 -20.01 34.37
CA MET A 328 3.66 -18.70 34.27
C MET A 328 4.62 -17.52 34.10
N VAL A 329 5.91 -17.68 34.41
CA VAL A 329 6.91 -16.60 34.28
C VAL A 329 6.94 -16.00 32.87
N PRO A 330 7.01 -16.78 31.76
CA PRO A 330 7.03 -16.21 30.41
C PRO A 330 5.75 -15.42 30.08
N SER A 331 4.61 -15.89 30.56
CA SER A 331 3.32 -15.21 30.38
C SER A 331 3.25 -13.89 31.14
N ALA A 332 3.75 -13.86 32.38
CA ALA A 332 3.83 -12.66 33.19
C ALA A 332 4.80 -11.63 32.58
N LEU A 333 5.98 -12.06 32.12
CA LEU A 333 6.94 -11.21 31.43
C LEU A 333 6.36 -10.63 30.14
N TRP A 334 5.67 -11.45 29.34
CA TRP A 334 4.99 -11.00 28.14
C TRP A 334 3.89 -9.98 28.43
N ALA A 335 3.05 -10.21 29.45
CA ALA A 335 2.00 -9.29 29.85
C ALA A 335 2.57 -7.96 30.36
N LEU A 336 3.64 -8.01 31.15
CA LEU A 336 4.37 -6.82 31.60
C LEU A 336 4.96 -6.05 30.41
N TRP A 337 5.54 -6.74 29.44
CA TRP A 337 6.03 -6.13 28.20
C TRP A 337 4.91 -5.50 27.37
N MET A 338 3.73 -6.12 27.29
CA MET A 338 2.56 -5.54 26.61
C MET A 338 2.05 -4.29 27.33
N ALA A 339 1.92 -4.34 28.65
CA ALA A 339 1.54 -3.18 29.45
C ALA A 339 2.56 -2.04 29.32
N TRP A 340 3.86 -2.37 29.35
CA TRP A 340 4.94 -1.43 29.13
C TRP A 340 4.84 -0.81 27.74
N SER A 341 4.81 -1.61 26.67
CA SER A 341 4.70 -1.08 25.31
C SER A 341 3.45 -0.23 25.10
N ALA A 342 2.29 -0.61 25.65
CA ALA A 342 1.07 0.19 25.60
C ALA A 342 1.25 1.57 26.28
N LEU A 343 1.84 1.60 27.48
CA LEU A 343 2.16 2.84 28.21
C LEU A 343 3.06 3.74 27.38
N VAL A 344 4.08 3.16 26.76
CA VAL A 344 5.08 3.85 25.97
C VAL A 344 4.46 4.49 24.73
N PHE A 345 3.69 3.73 23.95
CA PHE A 345 3.01 4.29 22.78
C PHE A 345 1.99 5.34 23.16
N TRP A 346 1.20 5.10 24.22
CA TRP A 346 0.26 6.09 24.75
C TRP A 346 0.96 7.39 25.17
N TYR A 347 2.19 7.32 25.70
CA TYR A 347 2.97 8.49 26.09
C TYR A 347 3.61 9.24 24.91
N ILE A 348 3.94 8.53 23.82
CA ILE A 348 4.62 9.07 22.64
C ILE A 348 3.65 9.62 21.58
N GLU A 349 2.45 9.07 21.47
CA GLU A 349 1.45 9.45 20.46
C GLU A 349 1.02 10.93 20.64
N ARG A 350 0.87 11.66 19.51
CA ARG A 350 0.64 13.13 19.49
C ARG A 350 -0.52 13.54 20.41
N GLU A 351 -0.36 14.69 21.07
CA GLU A 351 -1.22 15.14 22.18
C GLU A 351 -2.72 15.13 21.82
N PRO A 352 -3.56 14.29 22.46
CA PRO A 352 -5.01 14.36 22.31
C PRO A 352 -5.54 15.65 22.96
N ALA A 353 -6.61 16.20 22.40
CA ALA A 353 -7.28 17.36 22.97
C ALA A 353 -7.91 17.04 24.35
N GLY A 354 -7.88 18.00 25.29
CA GLY A 354 -8.62 17.92 26.56
C GLY A 354 -7.86 17.32 27.77
N ARG A 355 -8.60 16.69 28.70
CA ARG A 355 -8.14 16.24 30.05
C ARG A 355 -6.98 15.22 30.00
N GLN A 356 -6.90 14.44 28.93
CA GLN A 356 -5.81 13.47 28.70
C GLN A 356 -4.45 14.16 28.47
N ARG A 357 -4.44 15.42 28.01
CA ARG A 357 -3.23 16.23 27.84
C ARG A 357 -2.55 16.54 29.17
N ALA A 358 -3.34 16.93 30.18
CA ALA A 358 -2.82 17.22 31.52
C ALA A 358 -2.27 15.95 32.17
N ALA A 359 -3.03 14.85 32.13
CA ALA A 359 -2.60 13.56 32.67
C ALA A 359 -1.23 13.12 32.09
N ARG A 360 -1.06 13.18 30.76
CA ARG A 360 0.21 12.82 30.09
C ARG A 360 1.39 13.71 30.46
N LYS A 361 1.16 15.00 30.72
CA LYS A 361 2.23 15.94 31.09
C LYS A 361 2.79 15.67 32.49
N TYR A 362 1.95 15.21 33.43
CA TYR A 362 2.34 15.01 34.82
C TYR A 362 2.81 13.59 35.17
N VAL A 363 2.71 12.60 34.26
CA VAL A 363 3.16 11.21 34.53
C VAL A 363 4.63 11.14 34.94
N VAL A 364 5.54 11.78 34.17
CA VAL A 364 6.98 11.76 34.46
C VAL A 364 7.31 12.49 35.77
N PRO A 365 6.85 13.74 35.99
CA PRO A 365 7.06 14.43 37.28
C PRO A 365 6.52 13.67 38.49
N LEU A 366 5.37 13.01 38.36
CA LEU A 366 4.76 12.24 39.45
C LEU A 366 5.57 10.98 39.76
N LEU A 367 6.02 10.24 38.74
CA LEU A 367 6.90 9.08 38.91
C LEU A 367 8.25 9.46 39.53
N CYS A 368 8.86 10.56 39.07
CA CYS A 368 10.10 11.08 39.66
C CYS A 368 9.90 11.50 41.11
N GLY A 369 8.82 12.24 41.42
CA GLY A 369 8.51 12.67 42.79
C GLY A 369 8.26 11.50 43.73
N ALA A 370 7.46 10.51 43.31
CA ALA A 370 7.19 9.31 44.10
C ALA A 370 8.47 8.48 44.34
N GLY A 371 9.34 8.36 43.33
CA GLY A 371 10.62 7.67 43.46
C GLY A 371 11.59 8.34 44.43
N VAL A 372 11.69 9.68 44.39
CA VAL A 372 12.53 10.46 45.31
C VAL A 372 12.00 10.37 46.75
N VAL A 373 10.68 10.41 46.95
CA VAL A 373 10.07 10.22 48.28
C VAL A 373 10.36 8.82 48.83
N LEU A 374 10.31 7.78 47.99
CA LEU A 374 10.67 6.42 48.39
C LEU A 374 12.17 6.29 48.73
N GLY A 375 13.06 6.92 47.96
CA GLY A 375 14.49 7.00 48.27
C GLY A 375 14.74 7.69 49.61
N ALA A 376 14.06 8.80 49.89
CA ALA A 376 14.16 9.52 51.17
C ALA A 376 13.66 8.71 52.37
N LEU A 377 12.80 7.69 52.14
CA LEU A 377 12.33 6.75 53.15
C LEU A 377 13.29 5.55 53.36
N GLY A 378 14.49 5.58 52.78
CA GLY A 378 15.49 4.50 52.88
C GLY A 378 15.16 3.28 52.01
N GLN A 379 14.25 3.44 51.03
CA GLN A 379 13.82 2.40 50.10
C GLN A 379 14.42 2.68 48.71
N ASP A 380 15.75 2.75 48.62
CA ASP A 380 16.47 3.09 47.39
C ASP A 380 16.18 2.13 46.24
N GLY A 381 15.99 0.84 46.54
CA GLY A 381 15.65 -0.19 45.56
C GLY A 381 14.34 0.09 44.81
N PRO A 382 13.17 0.11 45.49
CA PRO A 382 11.89 0.39 44.82
C PRO A 382 11.79 1.83 44.31
N GLY A 383 12.49 2.80 44.92
CA GLY A 383 12.61 4.16 44.40
C GLY A 383 13.22 4.17 42.99
N LEU A 384 14.33 3.48 42.80
CA LEU A 384 15.01 3.37 41.50
C LEU A 384 14.16 2.63 40.45
N VAL A 385 13.42 1.59 40.86
CA VAL A 385 12.48 0.86 40.00
C VAL A 385 11.36 1.76 39.48
N LEU A 386 10.94 2.78 40.24
CA LEU A 386 9.93 3.75 39.81
C LEU A 386 10.51 4.81 38.84
N ILE A 387 11.75 5.25 39.09
CA ILE A 387 12.38 6.37 38.36
C ILE A 387 12.94 5.91 37.00
N ALA A 388 13.47 4.69 36.90
CA ALA A 388 14.05 4.16 35.66
C ALA A 388 13.06 4.16 34.47
N PRO A 389 11.80 3.70 34.64
CA PRO A 389 10.72 3.90 33.66
C PRO A 389 10.50 5.34 33.21
N ALA A 390 10.53 6.30 34.15
CA ALA A 390 10.27 7.71 33.89
C ALA A 390 11.38 8.34 33.04
N LEU A 391 12.64 8.03 33.36
CA LEU A 391 13.79 8.41 32.55
C LEU A 391 13.67 7.86 31.14
N TRP A 392 13.41 6.56 31.00
CA TRP A 392 13.31 5.93 29.69
C TRP A 392 12.17 6.52 28.85
N LEU A 393 11.00 6.79 29.44
CA LEU A 393 9.87 7.42 28.77
C LEU A 393 10.21 8.83 28.27
N SER A 394 10.85 9.64 29.13
CA SER A 394 11.25 11.01 28.80
C SER A 394 12.23 11.06 27.62
N VAL A 395 13.25 10.20 27.65
CA VAL A 395 14.28 10.10 26.60
C VAL A 395 13.67 9.57 25.31
N ARG A 396 12.85 8.51 25.37
CA ARG A 396 12.22 7.92 24.18
C ARG A 396 11.24 8.88 23.51
N ARG A 397 10.47 9.66 24.27
CA ARG A 397 9.58 10.71 23.74
C ARG A 397 10.37 11.84 23.07
N TYR A 398 11.41 12.34 23.74
CA TYR A 398 12.28 13.38 23.19
C TYR A 398 12.88 12.93 21.84
N TRP A 399 13.36 11.69 21.77
CA TRP A 399 13.88 11.12 20.52
C TRP A 399 12.80 10.94 19.46
N TYR A 400 11.63 10.39 19.78
CA TYR A 400 10.57 10.19 18.78
C TYR A 400 10.16 11.50 18.09
N HIS A 401 10.07 12.60 18.84
CA HIS A 401 9.72 13.91 18.26
C HIS A 401 10.88 14.59 17.52
N HIS A 402 12.14 14.21 17.76
CA HIS A 402 13.32 14.92 17.25
C HIS A 402 14.29 14.04 16.41
N ALA A 403 13.98 12.76 16.20
CA ALA A 403 14.85 11.79 15.52
C ALA A 403 15.15 12.14 14.06
N SER A 404 14.27 12.87 13.37
CA SER A 404 14.51 13.31 11.98
C SER A 404 15.64 14.33 11.84
N ARG A 405 16.04 15.01 12.93
CA ARG A 405 17.07 16.06 12.90
C ARG A 405 18.48 15.58 13.24
N TYR A 406 18.64 14.38 13.82
CA TYR A 406 19.96 13.84 14.19
C TYR A 406 20.04 12.33 13.92
N ALA A 407 20.31 11.96 12.66
CA ALA A 407 20.44 10.57 12.21
C ALA A 407 21.48 9.76 13.04
N ALA A 408 22.51 10.41 13.58
CA ALA A 408 23.53 9.79 14.44
C ALA A 408 22.95 9.17 15.73
N PHE A 409 21.84 9.70 16.26
CA PHE A 409 21.20 9.20 17.49
C PHE A 409 20.25 8.02 17.24
N ASN A 410 20.08 7.58 15.98
CA ASN A 410 19.26 6.42 15.66
C ASN A 410 20.00 5.09 15.88
N SER A 411 21.33 5.13 16.06
CA SER A 411 22.15 3.95 16.37
C SER A 411 21.88 3.44 17.78
N GLY A 412 21.56 2.15 17.92
CA GLY A 412 21.34 1.49 19.21
C GLY A 412 22.52 1.63 20.18
N TYR A 413 23.74 1.78 19.66
CA TYR A 413 24.96 1.97 20.43
C TYR A 413 25.03 3.32 21.14
N VAL A 414 24.55 4.40 20.51
CA VAL A 414 24.48 5.73 21.13
C VAL A 414 23.43 5.75 22.24
N ARG A 415 22.33 5.01 22.06
CA ARG A 415 21.29 4.85 23.09
C ARG A 415 21.81 4.09 24.31
N LEU A 416 22.60 3.05 24.09
CA LEU A 416 23.22 2.24 25.13
C LEU A 416 24.35 3.01 25.83
N ALA A 417 25.15 3.77 25.08
CA ALA A 417 26.19 4.64 25.63
C ALA A 417 25.62 5.77 26.52
N LEU A 418 24.50 6.40 26.13
CA LEU A 418 23.83 7.41 26.95
C LEU A 418 23.26 6.82 28.24
N LEU A 419 22.72 5.59 28.19
CA LEU A 419 22.25 4.87 29.38
C LEU A 419 23.41 4.47 30.31
N LEU A 420 24.55 4.06 29.75
CA LEU A 420 25.77 3.76 30.51
C LEU A 420 26.47 5.00 31.07
N ALA A 421 26.22 6.19 30.53
CA ALA A 421 26.77 7.44 31.08
C ALA A 421 26.16 7.81 32.45
N ILE A 422 24.97 7.30 32.77
CA ILE A 422 24.25 7.58 34.02
C ILE A 422 24.98 7.03 35.26
N PRO A 423 25.39 5.74 35.32
CA PRO A 423 26.17 5.24 36.46
C PRO A 423 27.57 5.88 36.55
N VAL A 424 28.17 6.27 35.42
CA VAL A 424 29.45 7.00 35.41
C VAL A 424 29.28 8.40 36.02
N LEU A 425 28.21 9.11 35.65
CA LEU A 425 27.89 10.42 36.20
C LEU A 425 27.60 10.34 37.72
N HIS A 426 26.90 9.29 38.17
CA HIS A 426 26.67 9.02 39.59
C HIS A 426 27.99 8.79 40.34
N ALA A 427 28.88 7.95 39.80
CA ALA A 427 30.19 7.69 40.39
C ALA A 427 31.06 8.96 40.48
N VAL A 428 31.05 9.82 39.44
CA VAL A 428 31.80 11.09 39.43
C VAL A 428 31.24 12.09 40.44
N LEU A 429 29.91 12.20 40.55
CA LEU A 429 29.25 13.10 41.51
C LEU A 429 29.55 12.68 42.96
N ASN A 430 29.49 11.38 43.27
CA ASN A 430 29.82 10.88 44.61
C ASN A 430 31.31 10.95 44.92
N ALA A 431 32.19 10.88 43.92
CA ALA A 431 33.63 11.11 44.11
C ALA A 431 33.96 12.58 44.41
N GLY A 432 33.18 13.53 43.89
CA GLY A 432 33.43 14.97 44.05
C GLY A 432 32.76 15.62 45.27
N LEU A 433 31.64 15.08 45.76
CA LEU A 433 30.83 15.68 46.83
C LEU A 433 31.05 15.05 48.22
N GLY A 434 31.93 14.05 48.32
CA GLY A 434 32.05 13.19 49.50
C GLY A 434 31.04 12.04 49.41
N ALA A 435 31.50 10.83 49.70
CA ALA A 435 30.69 9.62 49.56
C ALA A 435 29.38 9.74 50.36
N ASP A 436 28.29 9.27 49.74
CA ASP A 436 26.94 9.08 50.29
C ASP A 436 25.96 10.28 50.33
N LEU A 437 26.27 11.43 49.73
CA LEU A 437 25.30 12.55 49.70
C LEU A 437 24.23 12.45 48.60
N VAL A 438 24.48 11.76 47.49
CA VAL A 438 23.54 11.71 46.36
C VAL A 438 23.14 10.26 46.07
N SER A 439 21.85 9.95 46.31
CA SER A 439 21.28 8.66 45.94
C SER A 439 21.29 8.52 44.42
N SER A 440 21.55 7.32 43.93
CA SER A 440 21.50 7.01 42.49
C SER A 440 20.12 7.34 41.91
N GLY A 441 19.05 7.27 42.72
CA GLY A 441 17.71 7.70 42.35
C GLY A 441 17.61 9.18 41.99
N ASP A 442 18.30 10.07 42.71
CA ASP A 442 18.21 11.52 42.52
C ASP A 442 18.85 11.97 41.21
N VAL A 443 20.00 11.36 40.85
CA VAL A 443 20.68 11.63 39.57
C VAL A 443 19.81 11.17 38.38
N VAL A 444 19.19 9.99 38.48
CA VAL A 444 18.30 9.47 37.44
C VAL A 444 17.02 10.32 37.34
N ALA A 445 16.47 10.78 38.46
CA ALA A 445 15.30 11.67 38.49
C ALA A 445 15.62 13.05 37.88
N ALA A 446 16.78 13.63 38.20
CA ALA A 446 17.23 14.89 37.61
C ALA A 446 17.41 14.76 36.10
N ALA A 447 18.03 13.68 35.62
CA ALA A 447 18.18 13.41 34.19
C ALA A 447 16.84 13.25 33.48
N ALA A 448 15.88 12.56 34.11
CA ALA A 448 14.52 12.38 33.57
C ALA A 448 13.79 13.73 33.46
N MET A 449 13.89 14.58 34.48
CA MET A 449 13.29 15.91 34.51
C MET A 449 13.95 16.86 33.49
N LEU A 450 15.26 16.78 33.29
CA LEU A 450 15.96 17.53 32.25
C LEU A 450 15.50 17.13 30.85
N ALA A 451 15.38 15.83 30.56
CA ALA A 451 14.87 15.34 29.28
C ALA A 451 13.40 15.76 29.05
N TRP A 452 12.56 15.66 30.09
CA TRP A 452 11.16 16.09 30.04
C TRP A 452 11.00 17.61 29.83
N THR A 453 11.77 18.44 30.55
CA THR A 453 11.74 19.89 30.37
C THR A 453 12.28 20.31 29.00
N ALA A 454 13.30 19.63 28.48
CA ALA A 454 13.84 19.87 27.14
C ALA A 454 12.81 19.54 26.04
N ASP A 455 12.04 18.46 26.19
CA ASP A 455 10.93 18.13 25.28
C ASP A 455 9.84 19.20 25.30
N LEU A 456 9.37 19.61 26.49
CA LEU A 456 8.33 20.63 26.64
C LEU A 456 8.71 22.01 26.09
N ARG A 457 9.98 22.40 26.21
CA ARG A 457 10.47 23.69 25.69
C ARG A 457 10.54 23.71 24.15
N ARG A 458 10.74 22.56 23.52
CA ARG A 458 10.92 22.43 22.07
C ARG A 458 9.66 22.02 21.32
N GLN A 459 8.58 21.66 22.03
CA GLN A 459 7.27 21.51 21.42
C GLN A 459 6.87 22.85 20.78
N PRO A 460 6.55 22.87 19.47
CA PRO A 460 6.11 24.09 18.81
C PRO A 460 4.86 24.59 19.55
N ARG A 461 4.97 25.76 20.18
CA ARG A 461 3.85 26.46 20.79
C ARG A 461 2.91 26.88 19.64
N GLY A 462 1.97 26.01 19.31
CA GLY A 462 0.84 26.31 18.44
C GLY A 462 1.16 26.30 16.94
N GLN A 463 0.79 25.21 16.27
CA GLN A 463 -0.17 25.40 15.18
C GLN A 463 -1.56 25.33 15.83
N ALA A 464 -1.97 26.44 16.41
CA ALA A 464 -3.38 26.70 16.62
C ALA A 464 -3.96 27.04 15.24
N ASN A 465 -5.03 26.34 14.86
CA ASN A 465 -5.87 26.60 13.68
C ASN A 465 -5.15 26.64 12.32
N VAL A 466 -5.16 25.51 11.62
CA VAL A 466 -5.71 25.51 10.26
C VAL A 466 -6.74 24.40 10.21
N ARG A 467 -7.98 24.79 9.90
CA ARG A 467 -9.18 23.96 9.81
C ARG A 467 -9.08 22.96 8.68
#